data_AF-A0A957ENU7-F1
#
_entry.id   AF-A0A957ENU7-F1
#
_cell.length_a   1.000
_cell.length_b   1.000
_cell.length_c   1.000
_cell.angle_alpha   90.00
_cell.angle_beta   90.00
_cell.angle_gamma   90.00
#
_symmetry.space_group_name_H-M   'P 1'
#
loop_
_entity.id
_entity.type
_entity.pdbx_description
1 polymer ?
#
loop_
_entity_poly.entity_id
_entity_poly.type
_entity_poly.pdbx_seq_one_letter_code
_entity_poly.pdbx_strand_id
1 'polypeptide(L)'
;MKRNYFRLILVVFCCVWLMGCQPSAVVLPTLAPVAQIAPTLPPTFTPPPATAVPTPTTAVAQVTRPPTETPLPIPTNTPVTPTATPTETPTPGPNITPSATPVIKPIDQYGYNEVIPYQAFPVPSNNNGWGVHWIPTTSQERGVIDRFVGELVKMHIKWAVFLNDNGSIGANDYLVEQLVANGIMPVMRLYQPTIEPYGDVGAIVRHYRAKGVYYYQIYNEPNINVENRQGFANPNRYALAWAITARQVVNNGGLPGIGAFSPGGEYNHYEFLDRTLRALEYNGDGALLNHAWLSVHNYHGLRPHDDPDGFWLYRRYDEIVQSHLGRS
;
A
#
# COMPACT_ATOMS: atom_id res chain seq x y z
N MET A 1 32.27 -21.69 -61.72
CA MET A 1 32.10 -22.82 -62.66
C MET A 1 32.02 -24.10 -61.83
N LYS A 2 30.84 -24.76 -61.80
CA LYS A 2 30.50 -26.08 -61.21
C LYS A 2 30.65 -26.27 -59.68
N ARG A 3 29.84 -27.05 -58.95
CA ARG A 3 28.45 -27.55 -59.01
C ARG A 3 28.23 -28.34 -57.69
N ASN A 4 27.13 -28.05 -56.99
CA ASN A 4 26.28 -28.87 -56.11
C ASN A 4 26.81 -30.18 -55.49
N TYR A 5 26.81 -30.24 -54.16
CA TYR A 5 26.49 -31.38 -53.26
C TYR A 5 26.28 -30.69 -51.87
N PHE A 6 25.23 -30.84 -51.06
CA PHE A 6 24.35 -31.95 -50.72
C PHE A 6 23.08 -31.35 -50.06
N ARG A 7 21.88 -31.76 -50.47
CA ARG A 7 20.62 -31.56 -49.75
C ARG A 7 20.27 -32.88 -49.07
N LEU A 8 20.11 -32.92 -47.75
CA LEU A 8 19.13 -33.78 -47.06
C LEU A 8 19.04 -33.38 -45.57
N ILE A 9 17.89 -33.62 -44.96
CA ILE A 9 17.46 -33.30 -43.57
C ILE A 9 16.60 -32.03 -43.49
N LEU A 10 15.35 -32.21 -43.96
CA LEU A 10 14.15 -31.52 -43.52
C LEU A 10 13.22 -32.63 -42.99
N VAL A 11 12.37 -32.27 -42.01
CA VAL A 11 11.19 -33.01 -41.52
C VAL A 11 11.44 -33.97 -40.34
N VAL A 12 11.40 -33.45 -39.11
CA VAL A 12 10.61 -33.98 -37.96
C VAL A 12 10.36 -32.81 -36.99
N PHE A 13 9.17 -32.75 -36.39
CA PHE A 13 8.67 -31.77 -35.38
C PHE A 13 7.86 -30.56 -35.86
N CYS A 14 6.86 -30.82 -36.70
CA CYS A 14 5.56 -30.16 -36.61
C CYS A 14 4.51 -31.29 -36.63
N CYS A 15 3.90 -31.64 -35.49
CA CYS A 15 2.60 -32.37 -35.37
C CYS A 15 2.30 -32.90 -33.94
N VAL A 16 2.41 -32.08 -32.90
CA VAL A 16 1.70 -32.34 -31.62
C VAL A 16 1.16 -31.01 -31.11
N TRP A 17 -0.09 -30.98 -30.67
CA TRP A 17 -0.90 -29.82 -30.21
C TRP A 17 -2.00 -29.28 -31.14
N LEU A 18 -2.66 -30.17 -31.88
CA LEU A 18 -4.06 -29.95 -32.28
C LEU A 18 -4.85 -31.24 -32.08
N MET A 19 -5.47 -31.41 -30.92
CA MET A 19 -6.74 -32.15 -30.72
C MET A 19 -7.14 -32.15 -29.24
N GLY A 20 -8.34 -31.63 -28.96
CA GLY A 20 -9.15 -32.09 -27.82
C GLY A 20 -9.46 -31.07 -26.71
N CYS A 21 -10.34 -30.11 -26.97
CA CYS A 21 -11.30 -29.66 -25.96
C CYS A 21 -12.55 -29.10 -26.65
N GLN A 22 -13.64 -29.88 -26.59
CA GLN A 22 -14.98 -29.49 -27.01
C GLN A 22 -15.55 -28.43 -26.06
N PRO A 23 -16.28 -27.41 -26.54
CA PRO A 23 -17.03 -26.51 -25.68
C PRO A 23 -18.36 -27.16 -25.30
N SER A 24 -18.44 -27.75 -24.12
CA SER A 24 -19.73 -28.04 -23.49
C SER A 24 -20.30 -26.72 -22.96
N ALA A 25 -21.33 -26.20 -23.63
CA ALA A 25 -22.11 -25.07 -23.13
C ALA A 25 -22.82 -25.49 -21.84
N VAL A 26 -22.29 -25.05 -20.70
CA VAL A 26 -23.00 -25.13 -19.42
C VAL A 26 -24.05 -24.03 -19.42
N VAL A 27 -25.31 -24.44 -19.41
CA VAL A 27 -26.47 -23.56 -19.20
C VAL A 27 -26.32 -22.94 -17.80
N LEU A 28 -26.18 -21.62 -17.73
CA LEU A 28 -26.22 -20.86 -16.49
C LEU A 28 -27.58 -21.08 -15.81
N PRO A 29 -27.63 -21.38 -14.49
CA PRO A 29 -28.89 -21.48 -13.78
C PRO A 29 -29.61 -20.13 -13.78
N THR A 30 -30.90 -20.17 -14.10
CA THR A 30 -31.85 -19.06 -14.01
C THR A 30 -31.80 -18.37 -12.65
N LEU A 31 -31.79 -17.03 -12.68
CA LEU A 31 -31.82 -16.13 -11.54
C LEU A 31 -32.83 -16.60 -10.49
N ALA A 32 -32.35 -16.93 -9.29
CA ALA A 32 -33.19 -17.10 -8.12
C ALA A 32 -33.83 -15.74 -7.75
N PRO A 33 -35.08 -15.72 -7.26
CA PRO A 33 -35.74 -14.48 -6.87
C PRO A 33 -34.96 -13.79 -5.73
N VAL A 34 -34.81 -12.48 -5.87
CA VAL A 34 -34.15 -11.58 -4.92
C VAL A 34 -34.81 -11.70 -3.55
N ALA A 35 -34.09 -12.22 -2.56
CA ALA A 35 -34.51 -12.13 -1.17
C ALA A 35 -34.48 -10.66 -0.74
N GLN A 36 -35.64 -10.12 -0.34
CA GLN A 36 -35.72 -8.81 0.30
C GLN A 36 -35.07 -8.89 1.68
N ILE A 37 -33.86 -8.34 1.80
CA ILE A 37 -33.23 -8.10 3.10
C ILE A 37 -33.73 -6.74 3.60
N ALA A 38 -34.36 -6.74 4.77
CA ALA A 38 -34.83 -5.53 5.45
C ALA A 38 -33.65 -4.60 5.82
N PRO A 39 -33.79 -3.27 5.73
CA PRO A 39 -32.69 -2.34 5.98
C PRO A 39 -32.65 -1.98 7.47
N THR A 40 -31.73 -2.58 8.22
CA THR A 40 -31.31 -2.03 9.51
C THR A 40 -29.79 -2.04 9.61
N LEU A 41 -29.14 -1.20 8.79
CA LEU A 41 -27.77 -0.77 9.05
C LEU A 41 -27.83 0.41 10.03
N PRO A 42 -27.16 0.35 11.19
CA PRO A 42 -27.05 1.49 12.10
C PRO A 42 -26.26 2.63 11.44
N PRO A 43 -26.48 3.89 11.87
CA PRO A 43 -25.90 5.07 11.23
C PRO A 43 -24.36 5.04 11.26
N THR A 44 -23.78 5.24 10.08
CA THR A 44 -22.36 5.39 9.80
C THR A 44 -21.73 6.45 10.72
N PHE A 45 -20.68 6.08 11.46
CA PHE A 45 -19.74 7.04 12.05
C PHE A 45 -18.94 7.70 10.92
N THR A 46 -19.49 8.74 10.32
CA THR A 46 -18.72 9.67 9.48
C THR A 46 -18.57 10.98 10.25
N PRO A 47 -17.42 11.26 10.89
CA PRO A 47 -17.17 12.61 11.37
C PRO A 47 -17.14 13.58 10.16
N PRO A 48 -17.67 14.81 10.30
CA PRO A 48 -17.67 15.78 9.22
C PRO A 48 -16.22 16.13 8.80
N PRO A 49 -15.91 16.14 7.50
CA PRO A 49 -14.56 16.45 7.03
C PRO A 49 -14.25 17.94 7.21
N ALA A 50 -13.33 18.26 8.11
CA ALA A 50 -12.57 19.50 8.04
C ALA A 50 -11.46 19.29 7.01
N THR A 51 -11.62 19.84 5.81
CA THR A 51 -10.64 19.67 4.72
C THR A 51 -9.65 20.82 4.73
N ALA A 52 -8.35 20.53 4.75
CA ALA A 52 -7.32 21.52 4.50
C ALA A 52 -7.37 21.98 3.03
N VAL A 53 -7.40 23.29 2.81
CA VAL A 53 -7.38 23.91 1.48
C VAL A 53 -5.96 23.81 0.90
N PRO A 54 -5.76 23.35 -0.36
CA PRO A 54 -4.44 23.32 -0.97
C PRO A 54 -3.89 24.74 -1.13
N THR A 55 -2.70 24.98 -0.57
CA THR A 55 -1.92 26.21 -0.76
C THR A 55 -0.73 25.92 -1.67
N PRO A 56 -0.35 26.79 -2.61
CA PRO A 56 0.86 26.61 -3.42
C PRO A 56 2.12 26.75 -2.54
N THR A 57 2.94 25.70 -2.48
CA THR A 57 4.16 25.65 -1.66
C THR A 57 5.39 26.12 -2.42
N THR A 58 6.19 26.97 -1.76
CA THR A 58 7.58 27.28 -2.14
C THR A 58 8.50 26.36 -1.32
N ALA A 59 9.38 25.60 -1.98
CA ALA A 59 10.21 24.59 -1.33
C ALA A 59 11.21 25.20 -0.32
N VAL A 60 11.22 24.68 0.92
CA VAL A 60 12.26 24.96 1.92
C VAL A 60 13.05 23.68 2.17
N ALA A 61 14.39 23.78 2.16
CA ALA A 61 15.29 22.65 2.34
C ALA A 61 15.20 22.09 3.78
N GLN A 62 14.92 20.79 3.90
CA GLN A 62 14.96 20.07 5.18
C GLN A 62 16.36 19.52 5.48
N VAL A 63 16.72 19.50 6.76
CA VAL A 63 18.00 19.04 7.30
C VAL A 63 18.06 17.51 7.31
N THR A 64 18.99 16.92 6.56
CA THR A 64 19.26 15.47 6.53
C THR A 64 20.32 15.06 7.57
N ARG A 65 20.07 13.98 8.34
CA ARG A 65 21.11 13.25 9.10
C ARG A 65 21.65 12.06 8.30
N PRO A 66 22.96 11.75 8.40
CA PRO A 66 23.55 10.58 7.76
C PRO A 66 23.18 9.27 8.50
N PRO A 67 23.21 8.11 7.81
CA PRO A 67 22.93 6.80 8.40
C PRO A 67 24.02 6.35 9.38
N THR A 68 23.62 5.59 10.41
CA THR A 68 24.55 4.93 11.35
C THR A 68 24.95 3.56 10.77
N GLU A 69 26.24 3.36 10.50
CA GLU A 69 26.77 2.15 9.82
C GLU A 69 27.13 0.97 10.75
N THR A 70 26.71 0.97 12.01
CA THR A 70 27.12 -0.11 12.95
C THR A 70 25.93 -0.99 13.32
N PRO A 71 25.83 -2.23 12.79
CA PRO A 71 24.86 -3.21 13.26
C PRO A 71 25.25 -3.65 14.68
N LEU A 72 24.32 -3.55 15.63
CA LEU A 72 24.48 -4.18 16.95
C LEU A 72 24.20 -5.69 16.83
N PRO A 73 24.91 -6.55 17.60
CA PRO A 73 24.72 -7.99 17.53
C PRO A 73 23.33 -8.41 18.03
N ILE A 74 22.76 -9.38 17.32
CA ILE A 74 21.46 -10.02 17.60
C ILE A 74 21.60 -10.93 18.83
N PRO A 75 20.69 -10.89 19.82
CA PRO A 75 20.70 -11.86 20.91
C PRO A 75 20.18 -13.23 20.45
N THR A 76 20.98 -14.28 20.67
CA THR A 76 20.61 -15.69 20.44
C THR A 76 19.77 -16.22 21.60
N ASN A 77 18.75 -17.03 21.27
CA ASN A 77 17.86 -17.74 22.20
C ASN A 77 18.63 -18.54 23.26
N THR A 78 18.82 -17.97 24.44
CA THR A 78 19.22 -18.71 25.65
C THR A 78 17.99 -18.85 26.55
N PRO A 79 17.57 -20.06 26.94
CA PRO A 79 16.46 -20.23 27.87
C PRO A 79 16.83 -19.65 29.24
N VAL A 80 16.12 -18.61 29.67
CA VAL A 80 16.20 -18.08 31.03
C VAL A 80 15.10 -18.70 31.88
N THR A 81 15.48 -19.33 32.99
CA THR A 81 14.59 -19.84 34.03
C THR A 81 13.86 -18.65 34.69
N PRO A 82 12.51 -18.66 34.77
CA PRO A 82 11.78 -17.55 35.37
C PRO A 82 12.05 -17.48 36.88
N THR A 83 12.63 -16.36 37.33
CA THR A 83 12.69 -15.98 38.75
C THR A 83 11.40 -15.25 39.10
N ALA A 84 10.83 -15.54 40.28
CA ALA A 84 9.57 -14.94 40.74
C ALA A 84 9.63 -13.40 40.70
N THR A 85 8.77 -12.81 39.87
CA THR A 85 8.60 -11.35 39.75
C THR A 85 7.90 -10.81 41.00
N PRO A 86 8.44 -9.79 41.69
CA PRO A 86 7.71 -9.11 42.74
C PRO A 86 6.51 -8.38 42.16
N THR A 87 5.34 -8.53 42.80
CA THR A 87 4.12 -7.80 42.47
C THR A 87 4.35 -6.30 42.67
N GLU A 88 4.43 -5.53 41.59
CA GLU A 88 4.52 -4.08 41.68
C GLU A 88 3.20 -3.49 42.21
N THR A 89 3.33 -2.61 43.20
CA THR A 89 2.21 -1.79 43.68
C THR A 89 1.91 -0.71 42.62
N PRO A 90 0.65 -0.55 42.18
CA PRO A 90 0.32 0.43 41.15
C PRO A 90 0.65 1.85 41.65
N THR A 91 1.66 2.45 41.03
CA THR A 91 1.94 3.89 41.20
C THR A 91 0.85 4.66 40.45
N PRO A 92 0.18 5.65 41.06
CA PRO A 92 -0.74 6.53 40.35
C PRO A 92 -0.04 7.12 39.13
N GLY A 93 -0.53 6.79 37.93
CA GLY A 93 0.03 7.28 36.69
C GLY A 93 0.01 8.82 36.65
N PRO A 94 0.96 9.46 35.94
CA PRO A 94 0.92 10.90 35.75
C PRO A 94 -0.44 11.30 35.19
N ASN A 95 -1.05 12.31 35.82
CA ASN A 95 -2.34 12.85 35.43
C ASN A 95 -2.19 13.41 34.00
N ILE A 96 -2.58 12.64 32.98
CA ILE A 96 -2.49 13.06 31.58
C ILE A 96 -3.56 14.13 31.38
N THR A 97 -3.13 15.39 31.50
CA THR A 97 -3.96 16.54 31.14
C THR A 97 -4.33 16.37 29.67
N PRO A 98 -5.61 16.46 29.27
CA PRO A 98 -5.99 16.33 27.87
C PRO A 98 -5.19 17.32 27.04
N SER A 99 -4.33 16.77 26.18
CA SER A 99 -3.52 17.54 25.24
C SER A 99 -4.44 18.45 24.45
N ALA A 100 -4.08 19.73 24.35
CA ALA A 100 -4.84 20.71 23.57
C ALA A 100 -5.17 20.15 22.18
N THR A 101 -6.37 20.45 21.67
CA THR A 101 -6.82 20.05 20.33
C THR A 101 -5.68 20.29 19.32
N PRO A 102 -5.21 19.27 18.60
CA PRO A 102 -4.06 19.42 17.73
C PRO A 102 -4.35 20.46 16.64
N VAL A 103 -3.44 21.42 16.48
CA VAL A 103 -3.51 22.39 15.39
C VAL A 103 -3.20 21.66 14.09
N ILE A 104 -4.20 21.53 13.22
CA ILE A 104 -4.05 20.92 11.90
C ILE A 104 -3.26 21.88 11.01
N LYS A 105 -2.11 21.41 10.52
CA LYS A 105 -1.23 22.16 9.61
C LYS A 105 -1.43 21.64 8.18
N PRO A 106 -1.04 22.42 7.16
CA PRO A 106 -0.80 21.89 5.83
C PRO A 106 0.17 20.69 5.87
N ILE A 107 -0.08 19.68 5.02
CA ILE A 107 0.62 18.38 5.06
C ILE A 107 2.15 18.51 4.90
N ASP A 108 2.62 19.55 4.22
CA ASP A 108 4.03 19.86 3.96
C ASP A 108 4.75 20.56 5.14
N GLN A 109 4.01 20.92 6.20
CA GLN A 109 4.55 21.62 7.37
C GLN A 109 4.84 20.70 8.56
N TYR A 110 4.51 19.41 8.45
CA TYR A 110 4.83 18.44 9.49
C TYR A 110 6.31 18.05 9.41
N GLY A 111 7.00 18.17 10.53
CA GLY A 111 8.39 17.71 10.63
C GLY A 111 8.49 16.19 10.55
N TYR A 112 9.65 15.66 10.17
CA TYR A 112 9.89 14.22 10.07
C TYR A 112 9.52 13.43 11.35
N ASN A 113 9.81 13.99 12.53
CA ASN A 113 9.50 13.38 13.83
C ASN A 113 8.10 13.75 14.36
N GLU A 114 7.35 14.60 13.66
CA GLU A 114 6.03 15.04 14.07
C GLU A 114 4.97 14.06 13.54
N VAL A 115 4.08 13.61 14.43
CA VAL A 115 2.95 12.75 14.06
C VAL A 115 1.94 13.58 13.25
N ILE A 116 1.65 13.14 12.02
CA ILE A 116 0.56 13.71 11.25
C ILE A 116 -0.77 13.20 11.83
N PRO A 117 -1.66 14.06 12.32
CA PRO A 117 -2.98 13.65 12.76
C PRO A 117 -3.83 13.22 11.56
N TYR A 118 -4.72 12.23 11.74
CA TYR A 118 -5.59 11.72 10.66
C TYR A 118 -6.28 12.83 9.85
N GLN A 119 -6.75 13.90 10.51
CA GLN A 119 -7.45 15.01 9.88
C GLN A 119 -6.57 15.84 8.93
N ALA A 120 -5.24 15.74 9.03
CA ALA A 120 -4.32 16.43 8.15
C ALA A 120 -4.04 15.65 6.85
N PHE A 121 -4.37 14.36 6.80
CA PHE A 121 -4.16 13.54 5.61
C PHE A 121 -5.04 14.03 4.44
N PRO A 122 -4.48 14.25 3.24
CA PRO A 122 -5.23 14.74 2.08
C PRO A 122 -6.36 13.79 1.64
N VAL A 123 -7.59 14.30 1.56
CA VAL A 123 -8.74 13.53 1.05
C VAL A 123 -9.31 14.17 -0.22
N PRO A 124 -9.91 13.40 -1.14
CA PRO A 124 -10.60 13.95 -2.28
C PRO A 124 -11.79 14.80 -1.84
N SER A 125 -12.13 15.82 -2.62
CA SER A 125 -13.37 16.58 -2.43
C SER A 125 -14.59 15.66 -2.50
N ASN A 126 -15.55 15.85 -1.60
CA ASN A 126 -16.74 15.00 -1.49
C ASN A 126 -16.37 13.51 -1.33
N ASN A 127 -15.34 13.23 -0.54
CA ASN A 127 -14.91 11.87 -0.23
C ASN A 127 -16.09 11.03 0.28
N ASN A 128 -16.36 9.91 -0.38
CA ASN A 128 -17.39 8.94 0.00
C ASN A 128 -16.77 7.60 0.46
N GLY A 129 -15.44 7.51 0.51
CA GLY A 129 -14.70 6.29 0.85
C GLY A 129 -14.61 5.26 -0.28
N TRP A 130 -15.24 5.49 -1.44
CA TRP A 130 -15.22 4.54 -2.55
C TRP A 130 -13.99 4.74 -3.42
N GLY A 131 -13.30 3.63 -3.67
CA GLY A 131 -12.09 3.58 -4.49
C GLY A 131 -12.07 2.38 -5.42
N VAL A 132 -11.17 2.42 -6.39
CA VAL A 132 -10.87 1.29 -7.26
C VAL A 132 -9.36 1.08 -7.38
N HIS A 133 -8.97 -0.16 -7.63
CA HIS A 133 -7.67 -0.44 -8.23
C HIS A 133 -7.82 -0.29 -9.75
N TRP A 134 -7.03 0.60 -10.34
CA TRP A 134 -6.98 0.82 -11.79
C TRP A 134 -6.46 -0.43 -12.52
N ILE A 135 -6.51 -0.42 -13.84
CA ILE A 135 -6.00 -1.50 -14.68
C ILE A 135 -4.53 -1.79 -14.28
N PRO A 136 -4.15 -3.06 -14.02
CA PRO A 136 -2.84 -3.42 -13.48
C PRO A 136 -1.73 -3.39 -14.55
N THR A 137 -1.66 -2.30 -15.31
CA THR A 137 -0.57 -2.00 -16.23
C THR A 137 0.06 -0.66 -15.87
N THR A 138 1.31 -0.45 -16.26
CA THR A 138 2.09 0.74 -15.88
C THR A 138 1.81 1.96 -16.77
N SER A 139 1.05 1.79 -17.85
CA SER A 139 0.56 2.85 -18.74
C SER A 139 -0.64 2.37 -19.58
N GLN A 140 -1.43 3.31 -20.10
CA GLN A 140 -2.53 3.06 -21.03
C GLN A 140 -2.66 4.19 -22.06
N GLU A 141 -3.32 3.91 -23.18
CA GLU A 141 -3.64 4.92 -24.19
C GLU A 141 -4.70 5.93 -23.68
N ARG A 142 -4.66 7.17 -24.19
CA ARG A 142 -5.57 8.24 -23.75
C ARG A 142 -7.05 7.88 -23.89
N GLY A 143 -7.44 7.24 -24.99
CA GLY A 143 -8.84 6.82 -25.18
C GLY A 143 -9.33 5.79 -24.15
N VAL A 144 -8.43 4.94 -23.64
CA VAL A 144 -8.73 4.01 -22.54
C VAL A 144 -8.90 4.78 -21.23
N ILE A 145 -7.99 5.73 -20.97
CA ILE A 145 -8.04 6.61 -19.79
C ILE A 145 -9.35 7.41 -19.78
N ASP A 146 -9.67 8.12 -20.86
CA ASP A 146 -10.86 8.97 -20.96
C ASP A 146 -12.14 8.16 -20.73
N ARG A 147 -12.23 6.99 -21.36
CA ARG A 147 -13.37 6.08 -21.18
C ARG A 147 -13.54 5.69 -19.72
N PHE A 148 -12.50 5.15 -19.09
CA PHE A 148 -12.62 4.59 -17.75
C PHE A 148 -12.70 5.65 -16.65
N VAL A 149 -12.00 6.79 -16.78
CA VAL A 149 -12.21 7.93 -15.88
C VAL A 149 -13.65 8.41 -15.97
N GLY A 150 -14.24 8.47 -17.18
CA GLY A 150 -15.65 8.78 -17.36
C GLY A 150 -16.59 7.81 -16.61
N GLU A 151 -16.27 6.51 -16.59
CA GLU A 151 -17.03 5.53 -15.80
C GLU A 151 -16.83 5.73 -14.29
N LEU A 152 -15.62 6.03 -13.82
CA LEU A 152 -15.36 6.33 -12.40
C LEU A 152 -16.20 7.52 -11.91
N VAL A 153 -16.34 8.56 -12.75
CA VAL A 153 -17.18 9.73 -12.44
C VAL A 153 -18.65 9.33 -12.30
N LYS A 154 -19.19 8.53 -13.23
CA LYS A 154 -20.58 8.04 -13.17
C LYS A 154 -20.85 7.16 -11.94
N MET A 155 -19.84 6.41 -11.50
CA MET A 155 -19.88 5.58 -10.31
C MET A 155 -19.62 6.36 -9.01
N HIS A 156 -19.35 7.67 -9.09
CA HIS A 156 -18.97 8.52 -7.97
C HIS A 156 -17.72 8.04 -7.22
N ILE A 157 -16.79 7.34 -7.88
CA ILE A 157 -15.52 6.91 -7.26
C ILE A 157 -14.67 8.14 -6.90
N LYS A 158 -13.99 8.08 -5.76
CA LYS A 158 -13.16 9.17 -5.24
C LYS A 158 -11.69 8.82 -5.03
N TRP A 159 -11.33 7.55 -5.10
CA TRP A 159 -9.94 7.09 -4.97
C TRP A 159 -9.58 6.15 -6.12
N ALA A 160 -8.35 6.25 -6.63
CA ALA A 160 -7.85 5.33 -7.64
C ALA A 160 -6.39 4.96 -7.37
N VAL A 161 -6.14 3.67 -7.10
CA VAL A 161 -4.78 3.13 -7.04
C VAL A 161 -4.33 2.76 -8.45
N PHE A 162 -3.17 3.22 -8.91
CA PHE A 162 -2.64 2.89 -10.24
C PHE A 162 -1.15 2.56 -10.16
N LEU A 163 -0.65 1.78 -11.13
CA LEU A 163 0.75 1.37 -11.16
C LEU A 163 1.57 2.39 -11.95
N ASN A 164 2.74 2.75 -11.43
CA ASN A 164 3.78 3.44 -12.18
C ASN A 164 5.03 2.58 -12.23
N ASP A 165 5.60 2.41 -13.41
CA ASP A 165 6.89 1.73 -13.55
C ASP A 165 8.00 2.54 -12.89
N ASN A 166 8.90 1.85 -12.17
CA ASN A 166 9.99 2.52 -11.50
C ASN A 166 11.00 3.05 -12.53
N GLY A 167 11.17 4.38 -12.58
CA GLY A 167 12.04 5.07 -13.53
C GLY A 167 11.33 5.77 -14.69
N SER A 168 10.04 5.51 -14.90
CA SER A 168 9.26 6.14 -15.97
C SER A 168 8.51 7.38 -15.46
N ILE A 169 9.23 8.48 -15.26
CA ILE A 169 8.63 9.79 -14.94
C ILE A 169 7.80 10.26 -16.14
N GLY A 170 6.57 10.73 -15.88
CA GLY A 170 5.71 11.29 -16.93
C GLY A 170 4.75 10.29 -17.58
N ALA A 171 4.99 8.98 -17.43
CA ALA A 171 4.23 7.93 -18.13
C ALA A 171 2.72 7.95 -17.81
N ASN A 172 2.36 8.36 -16.59
CA ASN A 172 0.97 8.45 -16.13
C ASN A 172 0.48 9.91 -15.97
N ASP A 173 1.15 10.90 -16.56
CA ASP A 173 0.76 12.31 -16.41
C ASP A 173 -0.68 12.56 -16.84
N TYR A 174 -1.05 12.04 -18.01
CA TYR A 174 -2.40 12.22 -18.52
C TYR A 174 -3.45 11.53 -17.62
N LEU A 175 -3.16 10.34 -17.10
CA LEU A 175 -4.05 9.66 -16.16
C LEU A 175 -4.23 10.47 -14.88
N VAL A 176 -3.12 10.92 -14.27
CA VAL A 176 -3.15 11.72 -13.03
C VAL A 176 -3.91 13.02 -13.24
N GLU A 177 -3.66 13.72 -14.34
CA GLU A 177 -4.37 14.95 -14.69
C GLU A 177 -5.88 14.71 -14.83
N GLN A 178 -6.29 13.64 -15.51
CA GLN A 178 -7.71 13.30 -15.64
C GLN A 178 -8.35 12.92 -14.30
N LEU A 179 -7.68 12.13 -13.45
CA LEU A 179 -8.20 11.78 -12.13
C LEU A 179 -8.40 13.03 -11.25
N VAL A 180 -7.36 13.87 -11.16
CA VAL A 180 -7.38 15.07 -10.32
C VAL A 180 -8.40 16.10 -10.83
N ALA A 181 -8.48 16.33 -12.14
CA ALA A 181 -9.48 17.22 -12.74
C ALA A 181 -10.92 16.78 -12.44
N ASN A 182 -11.15 15.48 -12.24
CA ASN A 182 -12.47 14.91 -11.91
C ASN A 182 -12.68 14.72 -10.39
N GLY A 183 -11.80 15.27 -9.54
CA GLY A 183 -11.91 15.18 -8.09
C GLY A 183 -11.74 13.77 -7.54
N ILE A 184 -10.96 12.94 -8.24
CA ILE A 184 -10.57 11.58 -7.84
C ILE A 184 -9.13 11.64 -7.34
N MET A 185 -8.88 11.20 -6.11
CA MET A 185 -7.55 11.20 -5.50
C MET A 185 -6.71 10.03 -6.06
N PRO A 186 -5.58 10.31 -6.73
CA PRO A 186 -4.67 9.29 -7.21
C PRO A 186 -3.78 8.75 -6.07
N VAL A 187 -3.65 7.43 -6.01
CA VAL A 187 -2.69 6.70 -5.16
C VAL A 187 -1.74 5.95 -6.08
N MET A 188 -0.47 6.33 -6.06
CA MET A 188 0.53 5.69 -6.93
C MET A 188 1.11 4.46 -6.25
N ARG A 189 0.97 3.29 -6.86
CA ARG A 189 1.76 2.12 -6.52
C ARG A 189 3.04 2.12 -7.34
N LEU A 190 4.19 2.23 -6.67
CA LEU A 190 5.49 2.13 -7.30
C LEU A 190 5.75 0.67 -7.66
N TYR A 191 5.72 0.33 -8.94
CA TYR A 191 5.88 -1.05 -9.38
C TYR A 191 7.35 -1.49 -9.26
N GLN A 192 7.54 -2.66 -8.67
CA GLN A 192 8.79 -3.40 -8.63
C GLN A 192 8.41 -4.89 -8.60
N PRO A 193 9.00 -5.75 -9.46
CA PRO A 193 8.66 -7.18 -9.53
C PRO A 193 9.05 -7.99 -8.30
N THR A 194 9.99 -7.52 -7.48
CA THR A 194 10.42 -8.19 -6.24
C THR A 194 10.79 -7.18 -5.17
N ILE A 195 10.70 -7.53 -3.89
CA ILE A 195 11.16 -6.69 -2.77
C ILE A 195 12.67 -6.51 -2.82
N GLU A 196 13.09 -5.45 -3.49
CA GLU A 196 14.46 -4.97 -3.61
C GLU A 196 14.41 -3.44 -3.58
N PRO A 197 15.40 -2.78 -2.98
CA PRO A 197 15.44 -1.32 -2.92
C PRO A 197 15.18 -0.69 -4.29
N TYR A 198 14.30 0.29 -4.33
CA TYR A 198 14.12 1.11 -5.52
C TYR A 198 15.41 1.92 -5.77
N GLY A 199 15.61 2.36 -7.02
CA GLY A 199 16.56 3.45 -7.31
C GLY A 199 16.13 4.77 -6.66
N ASP A 200 16.57 5.90 -7.22
CA ASP A 200 16.09 7.21 -6.77
C ASP A 200 14.65 7.45 -7.26
N VAL A 201 13.66 7.27 -6.37
CA VAL A 201 12.25 7.58 -6.62
C VAL A 201 11.91 9.05 -6.33
N GLY A 202 12.84 9.83 -5.78
CA GLY A 202 12.58 11.21 -5.37
C GLY A 202 12.12 12.10 -6.52
N ALA A 203 12.68 11.92 -7.72
CA ALA A 203 12.26 12.64 -8.92
C ALA A 203 10.81 12.31 -9.34
N ILE A 204 10.42 11.04 -9.26
CA ILE A 204 9.04 10.58 -9.52
C ILE A 204 8.09 11.22 -8.49
N VAL A 205 8.44 11.15 -7.21
CA VAL A 205 7.61 11.68 -6.12
C VAL A 205 7.41 13.20 -6.29
N ARG A 206 8.48 13.98 -6.51
CA ARG A 206 8.34 15.44 -6.71
C ARG A 206 7.44 15.77 -7.90
N HIS A 207 7.64 15.08 -9.02
CA HIS A 207 6.87 15.29 -10.24
C HIS A 207 5.37 15.04 -10.04
N TYR A 208 5.03 13.89 -9.48
CA TYR A 208 3.63 13.51 -9.28
C TYR A 208 2.98 14.22 -8.09
N ARG A 209 3.75 14.60 -7.07
CA ARG A 209 3.28 15.43 -5.96
C ARG A 209 2.81 16.79 -6.41
N ALA A 210 3.52 17.41 -7.35
CA ALA A 210 3.11 18.68 -7.97
C ALA A 210 1.82 18.56 -8.80
N LYS A 211 1.46 17.35 -9.24
CA LYS A 211 0.23 17.06 -9.99
C LYS A 211 -0.93 16.58 -9.11
N GLY A 212 -0.73 16.44 -7.80
CA GLY A 212 -1.77 16.03 -6.85
C GLY A 212 -1.71 14.58 -6.36
N VAL A 213 -0.61 13.86 -6.60
CA VAL A 213 -0.37 12.53 -6.00
C VAL A 213 0.32 12.69 -4.64
N TYR A 214 -0.42 12.41 -3.57
CA TYR A 214 0.11 12.47 -2.21
C TYR A 214 0.57 11.10 -1.70
N TYR A 215 -0.12 10.03 -2.10
CA TYR A 215 0.04 8.70 -1.54
C TYR A 215 0.84 7.79 -2.46
N TYR A 216 1.85 7.11 -1.90
CA TYR A 216 2.74 6.21 -2.63
C TYR A 216 2.75 4.84 -1.97
N GLN A 217 2.08 3.85 -2.54
CA GLN A 217 2.15 2.47 -2.07
C GLN A 217 3.50 1.86 -2.48
N ILE A 218 4.24 1.36 -1.50
CA ILE A 218 5.57 0.78 -1.68
C ILE A 218 5.45 -0.75 -1.59
N TYR A 219 5.87 -1.44 -2.67
CA TYR A 219 5.70 -2.89 -2.89
C TYR A 219 4.26 -3.41 -2.83
N ASN A 220 4.12 -4.72 -3.03
CA ASN A 220 2.87 -5.46 -3.01
C ASN A 220 3.06 -6.79 -2.32
N GLU A 221 2.07 -7.16 -1.50
CA GLU A 221 1.95 -8.47 -0.87
C GLU A 221 3.28 -9.06 -0.39
N PRO A 222 4.09 -8.31 0.38
CA PRO A 222 5.42 -8.76 0.77
C PRO A 222 5.45 -10.05 1.59
N ASN A 223 4.30 -10.49 2.09
CA ASN A 223 4.11 -11.74 2.80
C ASN A 223 3.92 -12.97 1.89
N ILE A 224 3.98 -12.82 0.56
CA ILE A 224 4.00 -13.94 -0.39
C ILE A 224 5.40 -14.20 -0.95
N ASN A 225 5.72 -15.47 -1.19
CA ASN A 225 7.08 -15.90 -1.52
C ASN A 225 7.56 -15.36 -2.88
N VAL A 226 6.66 -15.29 -3.87
CA VAL A 226 7.00 -14.87 -5.24
C VAL A 226 7.40 -13.38 -5.34
N GLU A 227 6.87 -12.55 -4.44
CA GLU A 227 7.22 -11.11 -4.37
C GLU A 227 8.62 -10.92 -3.76
N ASN A 228 9.22 -11.95 -3.18
CA ASN A 228 10.51 -11.85 -2.51
C ASN A 228 11.62 -12.45 -3.37
N ARG A 229 12.67 -11.68 -3.67
CA ARG A 229 13.81 -12.14 -4.48
C ARG A 229 14.47 -13.41 -3.93
N GLN A 230 14.53 -13.55 -2.61
CA GLN A 230 15.07 -14.76 -1.96
C GLN A 230 14.16 -16.01 -2.04
N GLY A 231 12.97 -15.90 -2.63
CA GLY A 231 11.99 -16.98 -2.76
C GLY A 231 11.20 -17.29 -1.49
N PHE A 232 11.34 -16.48 -0.44
CA PHE A 232 10.53 -16.58 0.77
C PHE A 232 10.22 -15.22 1.38
N ALA A 233 9.02 -15.07 1.93
CA ALA A 233 8.58 -13.87 2.63
C ALA A 233 9.45 -13.57 3.86
N ASN A 234 9.95 -12.33 3.97
CA ASN A 234 10.82 -11.91 5.05
C ASN A 234 10.50 -10.48 5.55
N PRO A 235 9.88 -10.33 6.74
CA PRO A 235 9.48 -9.01 7.24
C PRO A 235 10.67 -8.09 7.55
N ASN A 236 11.82 -8.62 7.94
CA ASN A 236 13.02 -7.80 8.20
C ASN A 236 13.60 -7.23 6.90
N ARG A 237 13.67 -8.06 5.85
CA ARG A 237 14.13 -7.62 4.52
C ARG A 237 13.16 -6.59 3.93
N TYR A 238 11.86 -6.83 4.08
CA TYR A 238 10.83 -5.88 3.67
C TYR A 238 10.94 -4.54 4.42
N ALA A 239 11.07 -4.55 5.75
CA ALA A 239 11.21 -3.33 6.54
C ALA A 239 12.40 -2.47 6.10
N LEU A 240 13.57 -3.08 5.86
CA LEU A 240 14.75 -2.37 5.35
C LEU A 240 14.51 -1.76 3.97
N ALA A 241 13.98 -2.55 3.03
CA ALA A 241 13.74 -2.11 1.66
C ALA A 241 12.64 -1.04 1.56
N TRP A 242 11.61 -1.15 2.41
CA TRP A 242 10.54 -0.17 2.56
C TRP A 242 11.10 1.14 3.13
N ALA A 243 11.87 1.09 4.22
CA ALA A 243 12.38 2.29 4.90
C ALA A 243 13.26 3.16 4.00
N ILE A 244 14.12 2.55 3.18
CA ILE A 244 14.95 3.26 2.18
C ILE A 244 14.07 4.10 1.25
N THR A 245 13.00 3.49 0.73
CA THR A 245 12.10 4.12 -0.24
C THR A 245 11.18 5.13 0.44
N ALA A 246 10.64 4.79 1.60
CA ALA A 246 9.78 5.65 2.40
C ALA A 246 10.47 6.96 2.77
N ARG A 247 11.76 6.91 3.10
CA ARG A 247 12.55 8.12 3.36
C ARG A 247 12.65 9.02 2.13
N GLN A 248 12.83 8.45 0.94
CA GLN A 248 12.81 9.23 -0.29
C GLN A 248 11.43 9.82 -0.56
N VAL A 249 10.35 9.07 -0.32
CA VAL A 249 8.98 9.57 -0.48
C VAL A 249 8.71 10.77 0.46
N VAL A 250 9.01 10.63 1.76
CA VAL A 250 8.84 11.71 2.76
C VAL A 250 9.68 12.93 2.41
N ASN A 251 10.97 12.75 2.10
CA ASN A 251 11.87 13.85 1.74
C ASN A 251 11.45 14.62 0.49
N ASN A 252 10.54 14.05 -0.31
CA ASN A 252 10.02 14.65 -1.54
C ASN A 252 8.53 15.03 -1.44
N GLY A 253 7.98 15.07 -0.21
CA GLY A 253 6.64 15.57 0.08
C GLY A 253 5.50 14.58 -0.17
N GLY A 254 5.80 13.31 -0.37
CA GLY A 254 4.82 12.23 -0.46
C GLY A 254 4.60 11.49 0.86
N LEU A 255 3.56 10.66 0.90
CA LEU A 255 3.16 9.83 2.04
C LEU A 255 3.39 8.35 1.72
N PRO A 256 4.38 7.68 2.34
CA PRO A 256 4.69 6.29 2.05
C PRO A 256 3.65 5.33 2.64
N GLY A 257 3.16 4.43 1.80
CA GLY A 257 2.27 3.35 2.18
C GLY A 257 3.04 2.07 2.44
N ILE A 258 2.75 1.39 3.54
CA ILE A 258 3.08 -0.03 3.68
C ILE A 258 2.20 -0.79 2.69
N GLY A 259 2.82 -1.57 1.80
CA GLY A 259 2.15 -2.39 0.80
C GLY A 259 1.13 -3.34 1.44
N ALA A 260 0.00 -3.54 0.77
CA ALA A 260 -1.04 -4.43 1.25
C ALA A 260 -0.54 -5.87 1.32
N PHE A 261 -0.82 -6.56 2.42
CA PHE A 261 -0.47 -7.97 2.61
C PHE A 261 -1.59 -8.85 2.09
N SER A 262 -1.25 -10.02 1.55
CA SER A 262 -2.22 -11.01 1.07
C SER A 262 -2.84 -11.78 2.24
N PRO A 263 -4.16 -11.71 2.47
CA PRO A 263 -4.85 -12.61 3.39
C PRO A 263 -4.69 -14.06 2.95
N GLY A 264 -4.07 -14.89 3.79
CA GLY A 264 -3.74 -16.27 3.43
C GLY A 264 -2.49 -16.44 2.57
N GLY A 265 -1.63 -15.42 2.46
CA GLY A 265 -0.29 -15.58 1.89
C GLY A 265 0.56 -16.58 2.69
N GLU A 266 1.68 -17.04 2.11
CA GLU A 266 2.50 -18.10 2.71
C GLU A 266 3.09 -17.72 4.07
N TYR A 267 3.31 -16.42 4.31
CA TYR A 267 3.57 -15.88 5.64
C TYR A 267 2.29 -15.24 6.19
N ASN A 268 1.92 -15.62 7.43
CA ASN A 268 0.77 -15.04 8.13
C ASN A 268 0.88 -13.49 8.18
N HIS A 269 -0.08 -12.79 7.60
CA HIS A 269 0.00 -11.34 7.44
C HIS A 269 -0.04 -10.55 8.76
N TYR A 270 -0.66 -11.08 9.83
CA TYR A 270 -0.64 -10.43 11.14
C TYR A 270 0.75 -10.49 11.75
N GLU A 271 1.38 -11.67 11.72
CA GLU A 271 2.76 -11.84 12.18
C GLU A 271 3.74 -11.06 11.30
N PHE A 272 3.49 -10.99 9.99
CA PHE A 272 4.31 -10.21 9.07
C PHE A 272 4.23 -8.71 9.39
N LEU A 273 3.04 -8.18 9.69
CA LEU A 273 2.85 -6.80 10.14
C LEU A 273 3.61 -6.53 11.43
N ASP A 274 3.34 -7.32 12.48
CA ASP A 274 3.98 -7.17 13.78
C ASP A 274 5.52 -7.17 13.66
N ARG A 275 6.08 -8.14 12.94
CA ARG A 275 7.53 -8.24 12.75
C ARG A 275 8.09 -7.10 11.90
N THR A 276 7.35 -6.62 10.90
CA THR A 276 7.76 -5.46 10.10
C THR A 276 7.86 -4.22 11.00
N LEU A 277 6.86 -3.97 11.85
CA LEU A 277 6.86 -2.81 12.75
C LEU A 277 8.01 -2.89 13.78
N ARG A 278 8.24 -4.07 14.39
CA ARG A 278 9.41 -4.29 15.28
C ARG A 278 10.73 -4.05 14.56
N ALA A 279 10.85 -4.50 13.31
CA ALA A 279 12.07 -4.30 12.53
C ALA A 279 12.31 -2.83 12.22
N LEU A 280 11.26 -2.07 11.87
CA LEU A 280 11.37 -0.61 11.67
C LEU A 280 11.81 0.10 12.96
N GLU A 281 11.24 -0.26 14.10
CA GLU A 281 11.66 0.30 15.39
C GLU A 281 13.12 -0.05 15.71
N TYR A 282 13.49 -1.33 15.62
CA TYR A 282 14.84 -1.81 15.89
C TYR A 282 15.91 -1.13 15.01
N ASN A 283 15.60 -0.86 13.74
CA ASN A 283 16.50 -0.19 12.82
C ASN A 283 16.56 1.34 13.01
N GLY A 284 15.76 1.90 13.93
CA GLY A 284 15.66 3.35 14.15
C GLY A 284 14.83 4.08 13.09
N ASP A 285 14.03 3.35 12.32
CA ASP A 285 13.20 3.86 11.22
C ASP A 285 11.74 4.11 11.64
N GLY A 286 11.39 3.90 12.92
CA GLY A 286 10.02 4.07 13.44
C GLY A 286 9.41 5.45 13.19
N ALA A 287 10.23 6.51 13.12
CA ALA A 287 9.75 7.86 12.82
C ALA A 287 9.14 8.00 11.41
N LEU A 288 9.48 7.13 10.46
CA LEU A 288 8.82 7.10 9.14
C LEU A 288 7.32 6.84 9.26
N LEU A 289 6.89 6.12 10.30
CA LEU A 289 5.48 5.80 10.58
C LEU A 289 4.67 7.02 11.06
N ASN A 290 5.32 8.16 11.30
CA ASN A 290 4.62 9.43 11.55
C ASN A 290 4.01 10.02 10.27
N HIS A 291 4.51 9.60 9.09
CA HIS A 291 4.10 10.08 7.77
C HIS A 291 3.48 8.97 6.90
N ALA A 292 3.36 7.76 7.45
CA ALA A 292 2.96 6.59 6.69
C ALA A 292 1.46 6.30 6.76
N TRP A 293 1.00 5.44 5.86
CA TRP A 293 -0.31 4.82 5.88
C TRP A 293 -0.18 3.31 5.60
N LEU A 294 -1.22 2.55 5.92
CA LEU A 294 -1.23 1.08 5.77
C LEU A 294 -2.29 0.67 4.75
N SER A 295 -1.85 0.04 3.67
CA SER A 295 -2.76 -0.58 2.70
C SER A 295 -3.21 -1.96 3.17
N VAL A 296 -4.43 -2.37 2.86
CA VAL A 296 -5.01 -3.65 3.28
C VAL A 296 -5.70 -4.31 2.09
N HIS A 297 -5.28 -5.53 1.75
CA HIS A 297 -6.12 -6.42 0.94
C HIS A 297 -7.02 -7.18 1.90
N ASN A 298 -8.32 -7.17 1.65
CA ASN A 298 -9.32 -7.85 2.45
C ASN A 298 -10.14 -8.77 1.56
N TYR A 299 -9.49 -9.78 0.96
CA TYR A 299 -10.11 -10.75 0.07
C TYR A 299 -11.24 -11.53 0.79
N HIS A 300 -12.44 -10.95 0.76
CA HIS A 300 -13.59 -11.45 1.50
C HIS A 300 -14.12 -12.74 0.89
N GLY A 301 -14.11 -12.86 -0.44
CA GLY A 301 -14.53 -14.07 -1.15
C GLY A 301 -15.91 -14.55 -0.71
N LEU A 302 -15.97 -15.79 -0.21
CA LEU A 302 -17.19 -16.44 0.30
C LEU A 302 -17.28 -16.40 1.85
N ARG A 303 -16.43 -15.64 2.53
CA ARG A 303 -16.43 -15.55 3.98
C ARG A 303 -17.74 -14.91 4.48
N PRO A 304 -18.20 -15.26 5.70
CA PRO A 304 -19.28 -14.54 6.36
C PRO A 304 -18.94 -13.05 6.54
N HIS A 305 -19.95 -12.17 6.49
CA HIS A 305 -19.75 -10.72 6.62
C HIS A 305 -19.11 -10.29 7.95
N ASP A 306 -19.32 -11.06 9.01
CA ASP A 306 -18.79 -10.87 10.35
C ASP A 306 -17.44 -11.58 10.59
N ASP A 307 -16.88 -12.24 9.57
CA ASP A 307 -15.54 -12.83 9.64
C ASP A 307 -14.50 -11.71 9.86
N PRO A 308 -13.74 -11.75 10.98
CA PRO A 308 -12.71 -10.75 11.27
C PRO A 308 -11.57 -10.75 10.25
N ASP A 309 -11.33 -11.87 9.55
CA ASP A 309 -10.33 -11.98 8.48
C ASP A 309 -10.90 -11.61 7.10
N GLY A 310 -12.18 -11.20 7.06
CA GLY A 310 -12.90 -10.73 5.88
C GLY A 310 -12.91 -9.21 5.77
N PHE A 311 -14.11 -8.62 5.69
CA PHE A 311 -14.26 -7.17 5.49
C PHE A 311 -13.65 -6.35 6.65
N TRP A 312 -13.72 -6.87 7.88
CA TRP A 312 -13.28 -6.19 9.10
C TRP A 312 -11.79 -6.33 9.43
N LEU A 313 -11.00 -6.94 8.54
CA LEU A 313 -9.56 -7.20 8.72
C LEU A 313 -8.76 -5.99 9.19
N TYR A 314 -9.12 -4.80 8.70
CA TYR A 314 -8.45 -3.55 9.05
C TYR A 314 -8.48 -3.25 10.56
N ARG A 315 -9.47 -3.74 11.31
CA ARG A 315 -9.53 -3.57 12.78
C ARG A 315 -8.43 -4.33 13.49
N ARG A 316 -8.10 -5.53 13.02
CA ARG A 316 -7.02 -6.32 13.61
C ARG A 316 -5.65 -5.74 13.26
N TYR A 317 -5.52 -5.13 12.08
CA TYR A 317 -4.33 -4.39 11.69
C TYR A 317 -4.16 -3.14 12.57
N ASP A 318 -5.25 -2.41 12.81
CA ASP A 318 -5.29 -1.27 13.72
C ASP A 318 -4.83 -1.65 15.14
N GLU A 319 -5.36 -2.75 15.71
CA GLU A 319 -4.92 -3.26 17.01
C GLU A 319 -3.40 -3.55 17.07
N ILE A 320 -2.85 -4.14 16.00
CA ILE A 320 -1.41 -4.39 15.90
C ILE A 320 -0.65 -3.07 15.87
N VAL A 321 -1.02 -2.12 14.99
CA VAL A 321 -0.38 -0.81 14.89
C VAL A 321 -0.43 -0.06 16.22
N GLN A 322 -1.59 -0.04 16.88
CA GLN A 322 -1.81 0.56 18.20
C GLN A 322 -0.91 -0.07 19.27
N SER A 323 -0.69 -1.39 19.23
CA SER A 323 0.20 -2.06 20.20
C SER A 323 1.68 -1.68 20.06
N HIS A 324 2.11 -1.25 18.86
CA HIS A 324 3.48 -0.79 18.59
C HIS A 324 3.65 0.72 18.79
N LEU A 325 2.65 1.52 18.41
CA LEU A 325 2.78 2.97 18.34
C LEU A 325 1.99 3.73 19.41
N GLY A 326 1.04 3.07 20.09
CA GLY A 326 0.06 3.71 20.98
C GLY A 326 -0.91 4.66 20.24
N ARG A 327 -0.94 4.58 18.91
CA ARG A 327 -1.78 5.37 18.00
C ARG A 327 -1.95 4.64 16.67
N SER A 328 -2.92 5.06 15.87
CA SER A 328 -3.09 4.70 14.46
C SER A 328 -3.67 5.86 13.67
#